data_AF-A0A0N0GMZ8-F1
#
_entry.id   AF-A0A0N0GMZ8-F1
#
_cell.length_a   1.000
_cell.length_b   1.000
_cell.length_c   1.000
_cell.angle_alpha   90.00
_cell.angle_beta   90.00
_cell.angle_gamma   90.00
#
_symmetry.space_group_name_H-M   'P 1'
#
loop_
_entity.id
_entity.type
_entity.pdbx_description
1 polymer ?
#
loop_
_entity_poly.entity_id
_entity_poly.type
_entity_poly.pdbx_seq_one_letter_code
_entity_poly.pdbx_strand_id
1 'polypeptide(L)' 'MFAIIRLLFILAVILIGFGAFKYQRTRDRYWIRVITWVLYFVLALLVMFFGGLIIQRAMGYP' A
#
# COMPACT_ATOMS: atom_id res chain seq x y z
N MET A 1 4.30 -14.46 11.07
CA MET A 1 4.09 -12.99 11.09
C MET A 1 4.34 -12.33 9.72
N PHE A 2 5.42 -12.65 9.00
CA PHE A 2 5.74 -12.03 7.69
C PHE A 2 4.80 -12.42 6.52
N ALA A 3 4.16 -13.60 6.58
CA ALA A 3 3.33 -14.12 5.49
C ALA A 3 2.04 -13.31 5.25
N ILE A 4 1.41 -12.82 6.31
CA ILE A 4 0.16 -12.04 6.22
C ILE A 4 0.42 -10.69 5.54
N ILE A 5 1.51 -10.00 5.93
CA ILE A 5 1.93 -8.74 5.31
C ILE A 5 2.25 -8.95 3.83
N ARG A 6 2.96 -10.04 3.49
CA ARG A 6 3.21 -10.40 2.09
C ARG A 6 1.92 -10.63 1.31
N LEU A 7 0.96 -11.36 1.88
CA LEU A 7 -0.31 -11.63 1.21
C LEU A 7 -1.10 -10.34 0.97
N LEU A 8 -1.17 -9.46 1.97
CA LEU A 8 -1.79 -8.14 1.85
C LEU A 8 -1.10 -7.27 0.79
N PHE A 9 0.23 -7.32 0.73
CA PHE A 9 0.98 -6.60 -0.30
C PHE A 9 0.70 -7.14 -1.70
N ILE A 10 0.68 -8.46 -1.89
CA ILE A 10 0.36 -9.10 -3.17
C ILE A 10 -1.07 -8.73 -3.60
N LEU A 11 -2.04 -8.80 -2.68
CA LEU A 11 -3.41 -8.38 -2.92
C LEU A 11 -3.49 -6.91 -3.33
N ALA A 12 -2.76 -6.01 -2.66
CA ALA A 12 -2.72 -4.60 -3.01
C ALA A 12 -2.15 -4.38 -4.42
N VAL A 13 -1.06 -5.06 -4.77
CA VAL A 13 -0.46 -4.97 -6.12
C VAL A 13 -1.43 -5.49 -7.19
N ILE A 14 -2.11 -6.61 -6.93
CA ILE A 14 -3.11 -7.17 -7.86
C ILE A 14 -4.28 -6.21 -8.03
N LEU A 15 -4.79 -5.62 -6.93
CA LEU A 15 -5.88 -4.64 -6.96
C LEU A 15 -5.50 -3.38 -7.74
N ILE A 16 -4.27 -2.88 -7.56
CA ILE A 16 -3.75 -1.73 -8.33
C ILE A 16 -3.63 -2.10 -9.82
N GLY A 17 -3.01 -3.23 -10.14
CA GLY A 17 -2.80 -3.67 -11.52
C GLY A 17 -4.13 -3.92 -12.25
N PHE A 18 -5.07 -4.61 -11.61
CA PHE A 18 -6.40 -4.85 -12.14
C PHE A 18 -7.17 -3.54 -12.30
N GLY A 19 -7.09 -2.65 -11.31
CA GLY A 19 -7.70 -1.32 -11.36
C GLY A 19 -7.14 -0.47 -12.51
N ALA A 20 -5.82 -0.50 -12.73
CA ALA A 20 -5.16 0.23 -13.80
C ALA A 20 -5.53 -0.31 -15.19
N PHE A 21 -5.54 -1.65 -15.35
CA PHE A 21 -5.97 -2.29 -16.58
C PHE A 21 -7.43 -1.96 -16.92
N LYS A 22 -8.32 -2.05 -15.92
CA LYS A 22 -9.74 -1.73 -16.09
C LYS A 22 -9.98 -0.24 -16.31
N TYR A 23 -9.21 0.63 -15.65
CA TYR A 23 -9.22 2.06 -15.90
C TYR A 23 -8.88 2.40 -17.35
N GLN A 24 -7.83 1.80 -17.92
CA GLN A 24 -7.48 2.05 -19.31
C GLN A 24 -8.57 1.61 -20.28
N ARG A 25 -9.26 0.50 -19.98
CA ARG A 25 -10.31 -0.06 -20.83
C ARG A 25 -11.64 0.72 -20.75
N THR A 26 -12.03 1.18 -19.56
CA THR A 26 -13.34 1.80 -19.32
C THR A 26 -13.27 3.33 -19.19
N ARG A 27 -12.07 3.90 -18.98
CA ARG A 27 -11.81 5.34 -18.72
C ARG A 27 -12.59 5.93 -17.55
N ASP A 28 -13.07 5.08 -16.67
CA ASP A 28 -13.98 5.46 -15.60
C ASP A 28 -13.21 5.96 -14.36
N ARG A 29 -13.52 7.19 -13.91
CA ARG A 29 -12.77 7.88 -12.83
C ARG A 29 -12.84 7.14 -11.49
N TYR A 30 -13.80 6.24 -11.33
CA TYR A 30 -13.91 5.38 -10.16
C TYR A 30 -12.63 4.54 -9.94
N TRP A 31 -12.05 3.97 -11.00
CA TRP A 31 -10.86 3.12 -10.88
C TRP A 31 -9.60 3.90 -10.48
N ILE A 32 -9.45 5.14 -10.95
CA ILE A 32 -8.40 6.04 -10.43
C ILE A 32 -8.59 6.25 -8.93
N ARG A 33 -9.82 6.52 -8.49
CA ARG A 33 -10.08 6.73 -7.06
C ARG A 33 -9.68 5.50 -6.25
N VAL A 34 -10.06 4.30 -6.70
CA VAL A 34 -9.65 3.04 -6.05
C VAL A 34 -8.13 2.92 -5.98
N ILE A 35 -7.41 3.14 -7.09
CA ILE A 35 -5.94 3.09 -7.12
C ILE A 35 -5.33 4.10 -6.13
N THR A 36 -5.83 5.34 -6.12
CA THR A 36 -5.37 6.39 -5.22
C THR A 36 -5.58 6.01 -3.75
N TRP A 37 -6.75 5.45 -3.40
CA TRP A 37 -7.02 4.96 -2.05
C TRP A 37 -6.06 3.83 -1.64
N VAL A 38 -5.80 2.87 -2.54
CA VAL A 38 -4.83 1.78 -2.26
C VAL A 38 -3.42 2.34 -2.11
N LEU A 39 -3.01 3.30 -2.94
CA LEU A 39 -1.72 3.98 -2.82
C LEU A 39 -1.58 4.69 -1.48
N TYR A 40 -2.58 5.46 -1.05
CA TYR A 40 -2.56 6.10 0.28
C TYR A 40 -2.46 5.09 1.41
N PHE A 41 -3.16 3.96 1.30
CA PHE A 41 -3.11 2.90 2.31
C PHE A 41 -1.72 2.26 2.41
N VAL A 42 -1.09 1.96 1.27
CA VAL A 42 0.28 1.44 1.21
C VAL A 42 1.28 2.48 1.75
N LEU A 43 1.10 3.75 1.40
CA LEU A 43 1.95 4.84 1.87
C LEU A 43 1.84 5.01 3.39
N ALA A 44 0.64 4.97 3.95
CA ALA A 44 0.41 5.06 5.39
C ALA A 44 1.06 3.89 6.14
N LEU A 45 0.94 2.66 5.62
CA LEU A 45 1.61 1.48 6.17
C LEU A 45 3.13 1.63 6.16
N LEU A 46 3.70 2.13 5.05
CA LEU A 46 5.12 2.44 4.93
C LEU A 46 5.56 3.47 5.97
N VAL A 47 4.81 4.57 6.11
CA VAL A 47 5.11 5.63 7.10
C VAL A 47 5.03 5.10 8.52
N MET A 48 4.04 4.26 8.87
CA MET A 48 3.97 3.65 10.20
C MET A 48 5.16 2.72 10.46
N PHE A 49 5.55 1.92 9.47
CA PHE A 49 6.68 1.00 9.59
C PHE A 49 8.01 1.75 9.76
N PHE A 50 8.29 2.72 8.89
CA PHE A 50 9.49 3.54 8.96
C PHE A 50 9.48 4.46 10.17
N GLY A 51 8.34 5.03 10.54
CA GLY A 51 8.18 5.84 11.75
C GLY A 51 8.49 5.04 13.00
N GLY A 52 7.96 3.81 13.10
CA GLY A 52 8.30 2.88 14.19
C GLY A 52 9.80 2.56 14.25
N LEU A 53 10.43 2.33 13.10
CA LEU A 53 11.88 2.12 13.01
C LEU A 53 12.68 3.35 13.43
N ILE A 54 12.30 4.54 12.98
CA ILE A 54 12.98 5.79 13.34
C ILE A 54 12.86 6.03 14.85
N ILE A 55 11.67 5.83 15.43
CA ILE A 55 11.46 5.96 16.88
C ILE A 55 12.32 4.93 17.64
N GLN A 56 12.35 3.68 17.18
CA GLN A 56 13.17 2.63 17.80
C GLN A 56 14.66 2.97 17.75
N ARG A 57 15.15 3.50 16.63
CA ARG A 57 16.54 3.96 16.48
C ARG A 57 16.83 5.23 17.28
N ALA A 58 15.88 6.17 17.35
CA ALA A 58 16.03 7.42 18.09
C ALA A 58 15.99 7.21 19.61
N MET A 59 15.20 6.23 20.09
CA MET A 59 15.12 5.88 21.51
C MET A 59 16.24 4.92 21.98
N GLY A 60 17.11 4.45 21.08
CA GLY A 60 18.29 3.67 21.46
C GLY A 60 18.00 2.33 22.13
N TYR A 61 16.84 1.71 21.86
CA TYR A 61 16.58 0.35 22.32
C TYR A 61 17.17 -0.66 21.31
N PRO A 62 17.89 -1.70 21.80
CA PRO A 62 18.61 -2.66 20.96
C PRO A 62 17.70 -3.50 20.05
#